data_AF-A0A348RX56-F1
#
_entry.id   AF-A0A348RX56-F1
#
_cell.length_a   1.000
_cell.length_b   1.000
_cell.length_c   1.000
_cell.angle_alpha   90.00
_cell.angle_beta   90.00
_cell.angle_gamma   90.00
#
_symmetry.space_group_name_H-M   'P 1'
#
loop_
_entity.id
_entity.type
_entity.pdbx_description
1 polymer ?
#
loop_
_entity_poly.entity_id
_entity_poly.type
_entity_poly.pdbx_seq_one_letter_code
_entity_poly.pdbx_strand_id
1 'polypeptide(L)'
;MRSWILSLCLLILVNGCQRSGLSVPPGLEHDPVWTGKDGNVGDDAGAAVSDAPTIIPVINAPIGQVASVHTALRFVILDFPLHPMPQIESRLFIYRKQQKVGVVKVTGPSHGRTIAADLIEGEANHGDQVRPD
;
A
#
# COMPACT_ATOMS: atom_id res chain seq x y z
N MET A 1 -28.56 10.77 -26.27
CA MET A 1 -27.09 10.74 -26.46
C MET A 1 -26.66 12.09 -27.00
N ARG A 2 -25.59 12.68 -26.45
CA ARG A 2 -24.92 13.91 -26.90
C ARG A 2 -25.60 15.24 -26.53
N SER A 3 -25.46 15.70 -25.28
CA SER A 3 -25.33 17.13 -24.93
C SER A 3 -25.24 17.32 -23.41
N TRP A 4 -24.17 16.86 -22.76
CA TRP A 4 -23.97 17.17 -21.33
C TRP A 4 -22.50 17.23 -20.89
N ILE A 5 -21.59 17.54 -21.81
CA ILE A 5 -20.14 17.52 -21.57
C ILE A 5 -19.49 18.90 -21.74
N LEU A 6 -20.22 19.93 -22.15
CA LEU A 6 -19.63 21.25 -22.48
C LEU A 6 -19.99 22.40 -21.53
N SER A 7 -20.68 22.15 -20.41
CA SER A 7 -21.09 23.21 -19.46
C SER A 7 -20.62 22.99 -18.02
N LEU A 8 -19.55 22.23 -17.82
CA LEU A 8 -18.90 22.06 -16.52
C LEU A 8 -17.39 22.31 -16.61
N CYS A 9 -17.00 23.34 -17.38
CA CYS A 9 -15.60 23.72 -17.59
C CYS A 9 -15.35 25.22 -17.30
N LEU A 10 -16.25 25.93 -16.59
CA LEU A 10 -16.12 27.38 -16.41
C LEU A 10 -16.60 27.96 -15.06
N LEU A 11 -16.62 27.19 -13.97
CA LEU A 11 -16.94 27.65 -12.60
C LEU A 11 -16.30 26.62 -11.67
N ILE A 12 -15.23 26.82 -10.90
CA ILE A 12 -14.84 27.96 -10.06
C ILE A 12 -13.31 27.88 -9.86
N LEU A 13 -12.59 28.77 -10.55
CA LEU A 13 -11.36 29.35 -10.00
C LEU A 13 -11.77 30.22 -8.81
N VAL A 14 -10.86 30.39 -7.85
CA VAL A 14 -10.94 31.27 -6.67
C VAL A 14 -11.49 30.58 -5.41
N ASN A 15 -10.55 30.32 -4.48
CA ASN A 15 -10.60 30.35 -3.00
C ASN A 15 -9.62 29.27 -2.51
N GLY A 16 -8.35 29.58 -2.29
CA GLY A 16 -7.89 30.42 -1.18
C GLY A 16 -7.12 29.51 -0.23
N CYS A 17 -5.79 29.56 -0.27
CA CYS A 17 -4.93 28.91 0.72
C CYS A 17 -5.14 29.58 2.09
N GLN A 18 -6.03 29.02 2.91
CA GLN A 18 -6.07 29.36 4.34
C GLN A 18 -5.29 28.28 5.10
N ARG A 19 -4.00 28.56 5.31
CA ARG A 19 -3.15 27.84 6.25
C ARG A 19 -3.51 28.33 7.65
N SER A 20 -4.53 27.74 8.24
CA SER A 20 -4.85 27.95 9.66
C SER A 20 -3.83 27.22 10.50
N GLY A 21 -2.87 27.97 11.05
CA GLY A 21 -2.04 27.50 12.16
C GLY A 21 -2.89 27.40 13.42
N LEU A 22 -2.82 26.24 14.10
CA LEU A 22 -3.32 26.08 15.46
C LEU A 22 -2.25 25.36 16.30
N SER A 23 -1.67 26.18 17.18
CA SER A 23 -1.07 25.92 18.50
C SER A 23 -0.65 24.49 18.87
N VAL A 24 0.67 24.31 19.00
CA VAL A 24 1.31 23.25 19.77
C VAL A 24 0.95 23.41 21.25
N PRO A 25 0.46 22.38 21.95
CA PRO A 25 0.26 22.41 23.40
C PRO A 25 1.62 22.48 24.14
N PRO A 26 1.75 23.26 25.22
CA PRO A 26 2.96 23.29 26.01
C PRO A 26 3.03 22.03 26.88
N GLY A 27 4.16 21.33 26.82
CA GLY A 27 4.51 20.29 27.78
C GLY A 27 4.59 18.89 27.18
N LEU A 28 5.78 18.54 26.68
CA LEU A 28 6.54 17.34 27.04
C LEU A 28 7.89 17.43 26.32
N GLU A 29 8.66 18.39 26.82
CA GLU A 29 10.11 18.50 26.75
C GLU A 29 10.73 17.12 27.01
N HIS A 30 11.41 16.55 26.01
CA HIS A 30 12.62 15.73 26.11
C HIS A 30 13.21 15.63 24.69
N ASP A 31 13.75 16.74 24.19
CA ASP A 31 14.61 16.71 23.01
C ASP A 31 16.00 16.20 23.46
N PRO A 32 16.57 15.15 22.84
CA PRO A 32 17.99 14.90 23.00
C PRO A 32 18.74 16.08 22.37
N VAL A 33 19.48 16.82 23.19
CA VAL A 33 20.37 17.90 22.78
C VAL A 33 21.41 17.33 21.79
N TRP A 34 21.17 17.52 20.50
CA TRP A 34 22.17 17.30 19.46
C TRP A 34 23.01 18.57 19.32
N THR A 35 24.16 18.60 19.99
CA THR A 35 25.18 19.65 19.80
C THR A 35 26.08 19.29 18.61
N GLY A 36 25.50 19.26 17.42
CA GLY A 36 26.23 19.11 16.16
C GLY A 36 26.52 20.48 15.55
N LYS A 37 27.65 21.08 15.91
CA LYS A 37 28.18 22.28 15.25
C LYS A 37 29.30 21.86 14.29
N ASP A 38 28.95 21.73 13.02
CA ASP A 38 29.80 21.80 11.82
C ASP A 38 28.92 21.40 10.61
N GLY A 39 29.03 21.97 9.42
CA GLY A 39 29.89 22.99 8.86
C GLY A 39 29.22 23.49 7.57
N ASN A 40 29.64 24.66 7.12
CA ASN A 40 29.13 25.32 5.92
C ASN A 40 29.70 24.62 4.67
N VAL A 41 28.83 24.06 3.82
CA VAL A 41 29.13 23.62 2.44
C VAL A 41 27.85 23.99 1.66
N GLY A 42 27.84 25.06 0.89
CA GLY A 42 28.54 25.18 -0.38
C GLY A 42 27.53 24.87 -1.49
N ASP A 43 26.94 25.91 -2.05
CA ASP A 43 25.98 25.85 -3.16
C ASP A 43 26.59 25.12 -4.37
N ASP A 44 26.01 23.99 -4.78
CA ASP A 44 26.15 23.45 -6.12
C ASP A 44 24.87 22.74 -6.56
N ALA A 45 24.36 23.18 -7.72
CA ALA A 45 23.13 22.72 -8.34
C ALA A 45 23.24 21.24 -8.77
N GLY A 46 22.41 20.40 -8.16
CA GLY A 46 22.15 19.04 -8.60
C GLY A 46 20.69 18.70 -8.32
N ALA A 47 19.93 18.40 -9.37
CA ALA A 47 18.53 18.01 -9.29
C ALA A 47 18.37 16.79 -8.37
N ALA A 48 17.98 17.04 -7.11
CA ALA A 48 17.66 16.00 -6.15
C ALA A 48 16.27 15.45 -6.48
N VAL A 49 16.24 14.33 -7.20
CA VAL A 49 15.11 13.41 -7.12
C VAL A 49 15.01 12.95 -5.68
N SER A 50 14.14 13.60 -4.91
CA SER A 50 13.84 13.21 -3.55
C SER A 50 13.08 11.88 -3.59
N ASP A 51 13.84 10.78 -3.61
CA ASP A 51 13.41 9.44 -3.25
C ASP A 51 13.11 9.43 -1.74
N ALA A 52 12.07 10.16 -1.36
CA ALA A 52 11.58 10.14 0.01
C ALA A 52 10.93 8.76 0.22
N PRO A 53 11.39 7.96 1.20
CA PRO A 53 10.77 6.67 1.47
C PRO A 53 9.30 6.92 1.78
N THR A 54 8.42 6.38 0.94
CA THR A 54 6.99 6.42 1.19
C THR A 54 6.72 5.63 2.46
N ILE A 55 6.42 6.33 3.55
CA ILE A 55 6.04 5.71 4.82
C ILE A 55 4.63 5.15 4.64
N ILE A 56 4.54 3.86 4.30
CA ILE A 56 3.28 3.14 4.29
C ILE A 56 3.00 2.72 5.74
N PRO A 57 1.90 3.16 6.37
CA PRO A 57 1.56 2.71 7.71
C PRO A 57 1.44 1.18 7.73
N VAL A 58 2.19 0.55 8.63
CA VAL A 58 2.41 -0.91 8.73
C VAL A 58 1.12 -1.73 8.83
N ILE A 59 0.02 -1.10 9.24
CA ILE A 59 -1.28 -1.74 9.43
C ILE A 59 -1.84 -2.44 8.18
N ASN A 60 -1.34 -2.11 6.98
CA ASN A 60 -1.80 -2.69 5.71
C ASN A 60 -0.66 -3.28 4.84
N ALA A 61 0.46 -3.67 5.47
CA ALA A 61 1.56 -4.30 4.75
C ALA A 61 1.12 -5.62 4.09
N PRO A 62 1.57 -5.91 2.86
CA PRO A 62 1.32 -7.20 2.23
C PRO A 62 2.01 -8.31 3.03
N ILE A 63 1.24 -9.32 3.41
CA ILE A 63 1.75 -10.48 4.15
C ILE A 63 2.36 -11.54 3.21
N GLY A 64 2.01 -11.49 1.93
CA GLY A 64 2.53 -12.42 0.93
C GLY A 64 2.24 -11.97 -0.49
N GLN A 65 2.47 -12.89 -1.43
CA GLN A 65 2.25 -12.67 -2.85
C GLN A 65 1.72 -13.93 -3.54
N VAL A 66 1.09 -13.75 -4.69
CA VAL A 66 0.63 -14.86 -5.53
C VAL A 66 1.81 -15.44 -6.31
N ALA A 67 2.16 -16.70 -6.04
CA ALA A 67 3.25 -17.40 -6.71
C ALA A 67 2.81 -18.15 -7.97
N SER A 68 1.55 -18.59 -8.05
CA SER A 68 0.99 -19.20 -9.26
C SER A 68 -0.53 -19.15 -9.24
N VAL A 69 -1.13 -19.15 -10.42
CA VAL A 69 -2.58 -19.08 -10.61
C VAL A 69 -3.02 -20.13 -11.62
N HIS A 70 -4.04 -20.89 -11.23
CA HIS A 70 -4.74 -21.81 -12.11
C HIS A 70 -6.18 -21.30 -12.31
N THR A 71 -6.37 -20.45 -13.32
CA THR A 71 -7.62 -19.72 -13.57
C THR A 71 -8.81 -20.65 -13.83
N ALA A 72 -8.63 -21.74 -14.57
CA ALA A 72 -9.69 -22.69 -14.89
C ALA A 72 -10.26 -23.42 -13.65
N LEU A 73 -9.43 -23.63 -12.63
CA LEU A 73 -9.84 -24.26 -11.36
C LEU A 73 -10.09 -23.23 -10.26
N ARG A 74 -9.94 -21.94 -10.56
CA ARG A 74 -9.99 -20.85 -9.59
C ARG A 74 -9.12 -21.12 -8.37
N PHE A 75 -7.89 -21.58 -8.61
CA PHE A 75 -6.98 -21.99 -7.56
C PHE A 75 -5.69 -21.17 -7.63
N VAL A 76 -5.14 -20.79 -6.48
CA VAL A 76 -3.92 -20.00 -6.40
C VAL A 76 -2.96 -20.59 -5.39
N ILE A 77 -1.67 -20.48 -5.70
CA ILE A 77 -0.61 -20.76 -4.74
C ILE A 77 -0.11 -19.41 -4.23
N LEU A 78 -0.19 -19.24 -2.92
CA LEU A 78 0.29 -18.06 -2.21
C LEU A 78 1.66 -18.37 -1.61
N ASP A 79 2.58 -17.41 -1.64
CA ASP A 79 3.90 -17.47 -1.01
C ASP A 79 4.00 -16.40 0.08
N PHE A 80 4.49 -16.79 1.25
CA PHE A 80 4.56 -15.94 2.45
C PHE A 80 6.02 -15.78 2.94
N PRO A 81 6.81 -14.88 2.31
CA PRO A 81 8.25 -14.81 2.53
C PRO A 81 8.72 -14.53 3.94
N LEU A 82 8.03 -13.61 4.59
CA LEU A 82 8.45 -12.95 5.83
C LEU A 82 7.40 -13.09 6.92
N HIS A 83 6.30 -13.78 6.64
CA HIS A 83 5.13 -13.83 7.49
C HIS A 83 4.76 -15.27 7.84
N PRO A 84 4.18 -15.51 9.04
CA PRO A 84 3.66 -16.82 9.39
C PRO A 84 2.56 -17.25 8.41
N MET A 85 2.42 -18.56 8.24
CA MET A 85 1.40 -19.14 7.37
C MET A 85 0.00 -18.79 7.89
N PRO A 86 -0.92 -18.31 7.03
CA PRO A 86 -2.30 -18.06 7.43
C PRO A 86 -3.03 -19.34 7.83
N GLN A 87 -4.04 -19.22 8.69
CA GLN A 87 -4.87 -20.35 9.10
C GLN A 87 -5.71 -20.88 7.92
N ILE A 88 -5.98 -22.18 7.92
CA ILE A 88 -6.94 -22.79 6.98
C ILE A 88 -8.32 -22.16 7.20
N GLU A 89 -9.10 -22.05 6.13
CA GLU A 89 -10.40 -21.35 6.05
C GLU A 89 -10.33 -19.82 6.23
N SER A 90 -9.15 -19.23 6.44
CA SER A 90 -9.03 -17.76 6.48
C SER A 90 -9.27 -17.14 5.10
N ARG A 91 -9.91 -15.97 5.09
CA ARG A 91 -10.09 -15.14 3.89
C ARG A 91 -8.96 -14.14 3.77
N LEU A 92 -8.44 -13.99 2.57
CA LEU A 92 -7.39 -13.04 2.24
C LEU A 92 -7.79 -12.24 1.00
N PHE A 93 -7.28 -11.02 0.94
CA PHE A 93 -7.50 -10.11 -0.18
C PHE A 93 -6.30 -10.05 -1.09
N ILE A 94 -6.59 -10.07 -2.40
CA ILE A 94 -5.59 -9.93 -3.45
C ILE A 94 -5.62 -8.50 -3.96
N TYR A 95 -4.45 -7.87 -4.00
CA TYR A 95 -4.24 -6.49 -4.41
C TYR A 95 -3.28 -6.42 -5.60
N ARG A 96 -3.66 -5.64 -6.62
CA ARG A 96 -2.81 -5.28 -7.75
C ARG A 96 -2.67 -3.77 -7.78
N LYS A 97 -1.42 -3.25 -7.69
CA LYS A 97 -1.16 -1.80 -7.67
C LYS A 97 -2.06 -1.06 -6.65
N GLN A 98 -2.18 -1.60 -5.44
CA GLN A 98 -3.01 -1.09 -4.34
C GLN A 98 -4.54 -1.15 -4.55
N GLN A 99 -5.02 -1.72 -5.65
CA GLN A 99 -6.45 -1.97 -5.87
C GLN A 99 -6.79 -3.41 -5.50
N LYS A 100 -7.87 -3.61 -4.73
CA LYS A 100 -8.41 -4.95 -4.47
C LYS A 100 -8.96 -5.54 -5.77
N VAL A 101 -8.43 -6.69 -6.19
CA VAL A 101 -8.80 -7.38 -7.42
C VAL A 101 -9.46 -8.73 -7.19
N GLY A 102 -9.33 -9.29 -5.99
CA GLY A 102 -9.94 -10.57 -5.67
C GLY A 102 -9.94 -10.92 -4.19
N VAL A 103 -10.61 -12.03 -3.89
CA VAL A 103 -10.70 -12.62 -2.55
C VAL A 103 -10.40 -14.11 -2.68
N VAL A 104 -9.53 -14.59 -1.81
CA VAL A 104 -9.15 -16.01 -1.74
C VAL A 104 -9.47 -16.56 -0.37
N LYS A 105 -9.79 -17.85 -0.31
CA LYS A 105 -9.94 -18.61 0.94
C LYS A 105 -8.82 -19.63 1.02
N VAL A 106 -8.07 -19.63 2.11
CA VAL A 106 -6.99 -20.59 2.33
C VAL A 106 -7.59 -21.97 2.54
N THR A 107 -7.21 -22.93 1.69
CA THR A 107 -7.74 -24.31 1.74
C THR A 107 -6.64 -25.34 2.05
N GLY A 108 -5.38 -25.00 1.79
CA GLY A 108 -4.24 -25.91 1.93
C GLY A 108 -4.14 -26.90 0.76
N PRO A 109 -3.13 -27.79 0.74
CA PRO A 109 -2.07 -27.96 1.75
C PRO A 109 -1.05 -26.81 1.76
N SER A 110 -0.25 -26.74 2.83
CA SER A 110 0.95 -25.89 2.90
C SER A 110 2.21 -26.71 2.66
N HIS A 111 3.20 -26.10 2.00
CA HIS A 111 4.50 -26.71 1.76
C HIS A 111 5.60 -25.67 1.90
N GLY A 112 6.36 -25.77 3.00
CA GLY A 112 7.38 -24.79 3.34
C GLY A 112 6.77 -23.40 3.51
N ARG A 113 6.95 -22.56 2.49
CA ARG A 113 6.54 -21.15 2.49
C ARG A 113 5.34 -20.85 1.60
N THR A 114 4.81 -21.87 0.92
CA THR A 114 3.64 -21.74 0.07
C THR A 114 2.43 -22.44 0.65
N ILE A 115 1.25 -21.95 0.30
CA ILE A 115 -0.03 -22.56 0.65
C ILE A 115 -1.03 -22.38 -0.47
N ALA A 116 -1.85 -23.40 -0.64
CA ALA A 116 -2.95 -23.41 -1.59
C ALA A 116 -4.18 -22.67 -1.07
N ALA A 117 -4.84 -21.93 -1.96
CA ALA A 117 -6.05 -21.20 -1.67
C ALA A 117 -7.00 -21.19 -2.88
N ASP A 118 -8.30 -21.15 -2.59
CA ASP A 118 -9.36 -21.07 -3.60
C ASP A 118 -9.74 -19.62 -3.84
N LEU A 119 -9.86 -19.22 -5.11
CA LEU A 119 -10.28 -17.89 -5.53
C LEU A 119 -11.80 -17.77 -5.50
N ILE A 120 -12.31 -17.13 -4.45
CA ILE A 120 -13.74 -16.94 -4.20
C ILE A 120 -14.29 -15.87 -5.13
N GLU A 121 -13.59 -14.74 -5.27
CA GLU A 121 -14.06 -13.59 -6.05
C GLU A 121 -12.93 -12.96 -6.86
N GLY A 122 -13.30 -12.38 -8.01
CA GLY A 122 -12.39 -11.63 -8.85
C GLY A 122 -11.36 -12.50 -9.57
N GLU A 123 -10.15 -11.94 -9.72
CA GLU A 123 -9.03 -12.50 -10.46
C GLU A 123 -7.73 -12.36 -9.65
N ALA A 124 -6.75 -13.21 -9.95
CA ALA A 124 -5.41 -13.14 -9.40
C ALA A 124 -4.40 -13.35 -10.52
N ASN A 125 -3.26 -12.66 -10.44
CA ASN A 125 -2.10 -12.84 -11.31
C ASN A 125 -0.85 -13.10 -10.47
N HIS A 126 0.13 -13.74 -11.09
CA HIS A 126 1.46 -13.89 -10.49
C HIS A 126 2.01 -12.52 -10.04
N GLY A 127 2.48 -12.45 -8.79
CA GLY A 127 3.04 -11.23 -8.19
C GLY A 127 2.02 -10.27 -7.57
N ASP A 128 0.71 -10.57 -7.63
CA ASP A 128 -0.27 -9.78 -6.88
C ASP A 128 -0.03 -9.93 -5.36
N GLN A 129 -0.32 -8.86 -4.61
CA GLN A 129 -0.08 -8.78 -3.17
C GLN A 129 -1.22 -9.41 -2.38
N VAL A 130 -0.90 -10.12 -1.31
CA VAL A 130 -1.87 -10.74 -0.41
C VAL A 130 -1.92 -9.97 0.90
N ARG A 131 -3.14 -9.68 1.39
CA ARG A 131 -3.40 -9.00 2.67
C ARG A 131 -4.47 -9.75 3.46
N PRO A 132 -4.47 -9.67 4.80
CA PRO A 132 -5.58 -10.14 5.60
C PRO A 132 -6.87 -9.35 5.30
N ASP A 133 -8.02 -9.98 5.54
CA ASP A 133 -9.35 -9.35 5.56
C ASP A 133 -9.47 -8.29 6.66
#